data_AF-A0A661S4L6-F1
#
_entry.id   AF-A0A661S4L6-F1
#
_cell.length_a   1.000
_cell.length_b   1.000
_cell.length_c   1.000
_cell.angle_alpha   90.00
_cell.angle_beta   90.00
_cell.angle_gamma   90.00
#
_symmetry.space_group_name_H-M   'P 1'
#
loop_
_entity.id
_entity.type
_entity.pdbx_description
1 polymer ?
#
loop_
_entity_poly.entity_id
_entity_poly.type
_entity_poly.pdbx_seq_one_letter_code
_entity_poly.pdbx_strand_id
1 'polypeptide(L)'
;MTQSKIAVDLILKKLAETTEKTKSRAQKASEVLLGPLETDMSTTPYDIIYEEDRVRLKYYKAPEKQHSTPLLVVYALINRETMLDLQPGRSVVQTFLDHGLDVYMIDWGYPTRKDQYVTIDDHVNGYMDNIVDIIRKRCGLPRINLMGICMGGAFSVMYSALHPEKIKNLVTTVTPTNFDTDKGLLHIWMKNTDAYRMGDTYGNMPGDVMNLGFLLLNPARLMLDKYVSF
;
A
#
# COMPACT_ATOMS: atom_id res chain seq x y z
N MET A 1 -28.71 33.38 37.93
CA MET A 1 -27.30 33.01 37.73
C MET A 1 -27.05 31.71 38.47
N THR A 2 -27.06 30.58 37.77
CA THR A 2 -26.99 29.23 38.37
C THR A 2 -25.58 28.71 38.21
N GLN A 3 -24.78 28.74 39.27
CA GLN A 3 -23.41 28.22 39.28
C GLN A 3 -23.46 26.69 39.35
N SER A 4 -23.04 26.02 38.27
CA SER A 4 -22.85 24.57 38.26
C SER A 4 -21.66 24.20 39.17
N LYS A 5 -21.94 23.59 40.33
CA LYS A 5 -20.90 22.99 41.18
C LYS A 5 -20.45 21.68 40.52
N ILE A 6 -19.34 21.72 39.80
CA ILE A 6 -18.65 20.49 39.37
C ILE A 6 -18.23 19.75 40.64
N ALA A 7 -18.74 18.54 40.85
CA ALA A 7 -18.40 17.73 42.01
C ALA A 7 -16.89 17.43 42.02
N VAL A 8 -16.20 17.85 43.08
CA VAL A 8 -14.76 17.65 43.28
C VAL A 8 -14.37 16.17 43.13
N ASP A 9 -15.26 15.26 43.52
CA ASP A 9 -15.10 13.81 43.36
C ASP A 9 -14.96 13.39 41.89
N LEU A 10 -15.63 14.07 40.97
CA LEU A 10 -15.55 13.81 39.53
C LEU A 10 -14.20 14.26 38.95
N ILE A 11 -13.63 15.33 39.49
CA ILE A 11 -12.29 15.84 39.13
C ILE A 11 -11.23 14.88 39.68
N LEU A 12 -11.33 14.47 40.94
CA LEU A 12 -10.40 13.52 41.57
C LEU A 12 -10.42 12.16 40.87
N LYS A 13 -11.62 11.65 40.51
CA LYS A 13 -11.76 10.41 39.75
C LYS A 13 -11.13 10.50 38.37
N LYS A 14 -11.36 11.61 37.64
CA LYS A 14 -10.69 11.84 36.34
C LYS A 14 -9.18 11.97 36.49
N LEU A 15 -8.67 12.64 37.52
CA LEU A 15 -7.23 12.76 37.79
C LEU A 15 -6.60 11.40 38.11
N ALA A 16 -7.25 10.56 38.91
CA ALA A 16 -6.80 9.21 39.21
C ALA A 16 -6.80 8.32 37.96
N GLU A 17 -7.90 8.30 37.19
CA GLU A 17 -8.00 7.57 35.92
C GLU A 17 -6.94 8.04 34.91
N THR A 18 -6.65 9.35 34.87
CA THR A 18 -5.62 9.94 34.00
C THR A 18 -4.22 9.53 34.46
N THR A 19 -3.97 9.51 35.77
CA THR A 19 -2.67 9.12 36.35
C THR A 19 -2.38 7.65 36.12
N GLU A 20 -3.38 6.78 36.26
CA GLU A 20 -3.27 5.34 36.04
C GLU A 20 -3.10 5.00 34.54
N LYS A 21 -3.82 5.70 33.66
CA LYS A 21 -3.58 5.65 32.21
C LYS A 21 -2.20 6.15 31.83
N THR A 22 -1.69 7.19 32.48
CA THR A 22 -0.35 7.75 32.21
C THR A 22 0.74 6.79 32.68
N LYS A 23 0.59 6.17 33.86
CA LYS A 23 1.53 5.19 34.39
C LYS A 23 1.58 3.91 33.54
N SER A 24 0.42 3.38 33.15
CA SER A 24 0.35 2.20 32.27
C SER A 24 0.91 2.48 30.87
N ARG A 25 0.67 3.68 30.31
CA ARG A 25 1.32 4.12 29.05
C ARG A 25 2.83 4.25 29.20
N ALA A 26 3.32 4.81 30.30
CA ALA A 26 4.76 4.95 30.55
C ALA A 26 5.45 3.58 30.71
N GLN A 27 4.79 2.63 31.38
CA GLN A 27 5.30 1.25 31.50
C GLN A 27 5.33 0.55 30.14
N LYS A 28 4.24 0.60 29.36
CA LYS A 28 4.21 0.04 27.99
C LYS A 28 5.25 0.70 27.08
N ALA A 29 5.42 2.01 27.15
CA ALA A 29 6.43 2.72 26.38
C ALA A 29 7.84 2.28 26.77
N SER A 30 8.12 2.11 28.07
CA SER A 30 9.40 1.60 28.56
C SER A 30 9.65 0.15 28.14
N GLU A 31 8.64 -0.71 28.17
CA GLU A 31 8.72 -2.10 27.69
C GLU A 31 9.00 -2.16 26.19
N VAL A 32 8.33 -1.33 25.39
CA VAL A 32 8.56 -1.26 23.93
C VAL A 32 9.93 -0.67 23.60
N LEU A 33 10.38 0.35 24.32
CA LEU A 33 11.67 1.01 24.07
C LEU A 33 12.88 0.17 24.50
N LEU A 34 12.74 -0.63 25.57
CA LEU A 34 13.83 -1.41 26.15
C LEU A 34 13.77 -2.90 25.80
N GLY A 35 12.63 -3.37 25.28
CA GLY A 35 12.46 -4.73 24.81
C GLY A 35 13.10 -4.96 23.44
N PRO A 36 13.33 -6.23 23.05
CA PRO A 36 13.75 -6.57 21.70
C PRO A 36 12.65 -6.11 20.72
N LEU A 37 13.01 -5.24 19.78
CA LEU A 37 12.11 -4.80 18.72
C LEU A 37 12.05 -5.89 17.65
N GLU A 38 10.89 -6.52 17.49
CA GLU A 38 10.61 -7.33 16.31
C GLU A 38 10.50 -6.40 15.10
N THR A 39 11.57 -6.37 14.30
CA THR A 39 11.70 -5.51 13.12
C THR A 39 11.48 -6.26 11.82
N ASP A 40 11.35 -7.58 11.88
CA ASP A 40 11.12 -8.41 10.70
C ASP A 40 9.76 -8.06 10.09
N MET A 41 9.79 -7.74 8.79
CA MET A 41 8.60 -7.46 8.00
C MET A 41 8.59 -8.32 6.74
N SER A 42 7.41 -8.49 6.14
CA SER A 42 7.21 -9.28 4.92
C SER A 42 7.66 -10.74 5.07
N THR A 43 7.32 -11.36 6.20
CA THR A 43 7.78 -12.71 6.57
C THR A 43 6.88 -13.82 6.04
N THR A 44 5.75 -13.52 5.40
CA THR A 44 4.87 -14.56 4.84
C THR A 44 5.62 -15.30 3.72
N PRO A 45 5.73 -16.64 3.76
CA PRO A 45 6.47 -17.39 2.74
C PRO A 45 5.89 -17.22 1.34
N TYR A 46 6.77 -17.03 0.35
CA TYR A 46 6.40 -16.94 -1.07
C TYR A 46 7.47 -17.53 -1.98
N ASP A 47 7.05 -17.90 -3.18
CA ASP A 47 7.94 -18.26 -4.29
C ASP A 47 8.00 -17.11 -5.31
N ILE A 48 9.17 -16.88 -5.92
CA ILE A 48 9.25 -16.07 -7.14
C ILE A 48 8.98 -16.98 -8.33
N ILE A 49 7.91 -16.71 -9.07
CA ILE A 49 7.49 -17.57 -10.19
C ILE A 49 7.70 -16.93 -11.56
N TYR A 50 8.03 -15.64 -11.60
CA TYR A 50 8.36 -14.89 -12.80
C TYR A 50 9.22 -13.69 -12.45
N GLU A 51 10.17 -13.38 -13.33
CA GLU A 51 11.04 -12.21 -13.24
C GLU A 51 11.27 -11.67 -14.65
N GLU A 52 11.06 -10.37 -14.83
CA GLU A 52 11.35 -9.61 -16.05
C GLU A 52 11.94 -8.27 -15.64
N ASP A 53 13.17 -7.99 -16.08
CA ASP A 53 13.94 -6.83 -15.65
C ASP A 53 14.02 -6.69 -14.12
N ARG A 54 13.35 -5.69 -13.55
CA ARG A 54 13.28 -5.41 -12.11
C ARG A 54 11.98 -5.93 -11.49
N VAL A 55 11.03 -6.36 -12.32
CA VAL A 55 9.69 -6.76 -11.92
C VAL A 55 9.70 -8.24 -11.57
N ARG A 56 9.16 -8.58 -10.41
CA ARG A 56 9.04 -9.94 -9.90
C ARG A 56 7.60 -10.26 -9.56
N LEU A 57 7.20 -11.49 -9.81
CA LEU A 57 5.91 -12.02 -9.41
C LEU A 57 6.09 -12.98 -8.22
N LYS A 58 5.64 -12.54 -7.05
CA LYS A 58 5.59 -13.36 -5.84
C LYS A 58 4.31 -14.19 -5.85
N TYR A 59 4.42 -15.46 -5.48
CA TYR A 59 3.31 -16.38 -5.30
C TYR A 59 3.24 -16.85 -3.86
N TYR A 60 2.12 -16.56 -3.21
CA TYR A 60 1.79 -16.97 -1.86
C TYR A 60 0.72 -18.06 -1.94
N LYS A 61 1.04 -19.24 -1.45
CA LYS A 61 0.18 -20.41 -1.50
C LYS A 61 -0.67 -20.51 -0.24
N ALA A 62 -2.00 -20.62 -0.40
CA ALA A 62 -2.88 -20.84 0.73
C ALA A 62 -2.64 -22.24 1.34
N PRO A 63 -2.63 -22.39 2.69
CA PRO A 63 -2.51 -23.70 3.33
C PRO A 63 -3.65 -24.66 2.94
N GLU A 64 -4.88 -24.15 2.94
CA GLU A 64 -6.08 -24.86 2.49
C GLU A 64 -6.78 -24.01 1.43
N LYS A 65 -6.71 -24.43 0.17
CA LYS A 65 -7.29 -23.69 -0.93
C LYS A 65 -8.81 -23.80 -0.96
N GLN A 66 -9.51 -22.68 -0.78
CA GLN A 66 -10.97 -22.60 -0.79
C GLN A 66 -11.53 -21.97 -2.08
N HIS A 67 -10.68 -21.28 -2.85
CA HIS A 67 -11.09 -20.58 -4.06
C HIS A 67 -10.33 -21.07 -5.29
N SER A 68 -11.06 -21.35 -6.38
CA SER A 68 -10.43 -21.79 -7.63
C SER A 68 -9.71 -20.67 -8.37
N THR A 69 -10.30 -19.46 -8.41
CA THR A 69 -9.72 -18.29 -9.07
C THR A 69 -8.75 -17.56 -8.14
N PRO A 70 -7.46 -17.41 -8.51
CA PRO A 70 -6.49 -16.71 -7.68
C PRO A 70 -6.70 -15.20 -7.69
N LEU A 71 -6.01 -14.51 -6.78
CA LEU A 71 -5.97 -13.06 -6.69
C LEU A 71 -4.60 -12.53 -7.14
N LEU A 72 -4.57 -11.66 -8.14
CA LEU A 72 -3.41 -10.82 -8.44
C LEU A 72 -3.55 -9.47 -7.75
N VAL A 73 -2.54 -9.08 -6.98
CA VAL A 73 -2.46 -7.78 -6.32
C VAL A 73 -1.42 -6.91 -7.01
N VAL A 74 -1.86 -5.71 -7.39
CA VAL A 74 -1.04 -4.69 -8.04
C VAL A 74 -0.95 -3.46 -7.14
N TYR A 75 0.22 -3.28 -6.53
CA TYR A 75 0.49 -2.16 -5.66
C TYR A 75 1.00 -0.94 -6.45
N ALA A 76 1.02 0.24 -5.81
CA ALA A 76 1.55 1.46 -6.41
C ALA A 76 3.08 1.43 -6.57
N LEU A 77 3.62 2.06 -7.61
CA LEU A 77 5.08 2.20 -7.82
C LEU A 77 5.77 3.09 -6.77
N ILE A 78 5.00 3.92 -6.06
CA ILE A 78 5.54 4.93 -5.11
C ILE A 78 6.06 4.28 -3.83
N ASN A 79 5.39 3.23 -3.36
CA ASN A 79 5.67 2.54 -2.11
C ASN A 79 5.85 1.04 -2.37
N ARG A 80 6.33 0.30 -1.38
CA ARG A 80 6.51 -1.14 -1.48
C ARG A 80 5.23 -1.91 -1.20
N GLU A 81 5.05 -2.99 -1.94
CA GLU A 81 4.03 -4.02 -1.79
C GLU A 81 4.09 -4.72 -0.42
N THR A 82 5.25 -4.70 0.23
CA THR A 82 5.46 -5.21 1.60
C THR A 82 4.59 -4.52 2.65
N MET A 83 3.99 -3.36 2.33
CA MET A 83 2.97 -2.72 3.17
C MET A 83 1.72 -3.58 3.38
N LEU A 84 1.47 -4.57 2.52
CA LEU A 84 0.39 -5.55 2.71
C LEU A 84 0.80 -6.74 3.56
N ASP A 85 2.08 -6.88 3.87
CA ASP A 85 2.64 -7.99 4.64
C ASP A 85 3.57 -7.43 5.73
N LEU A 86 3.01 -6.64 6.66
CA LEU A 86 3.82 -5.93 7.66
C LEU A 86 4.43 -6.88 8.68
N GLN A 87 3.63 -7.48 9.55
CA GLN A 87 4.08 -8.40 10.60
C GLN A 87 3.04 -9.52 10.76
N PRO A 88 3.40 -10.66 11.37
CA PRO A 88 2.43 -11.68 11.75
C PRO A 88 1.26 -11.07 12.55
N GLY A 89 0.02 -11.40 12.17
CA GLY A 89 -1.19 -10.80 12.76
C GLY A 89 -1.51 -9.37 12.30
N ARG A 90 -0.66 -8.76 11.46
CA ARG A 90 -0.87 -7.46 10.78
C ARG A 90 -0.64 -7.56 9.26
N SER A 91 -0.75 -8.77 8.72
CA SER A 91 -0.55 -9.06 7.30
C SER A 91 -1.89 -9.28 6.61
N VAL A 92 -2.16 -8.43 5.62
CA VAL A 92 -3.31 -8.60 4.71
C VAL A 92 -3.11 -9.82 3.83
N VAL A 93 -1.86 -10.08 3.42
CA VAL A 93 -1.51 -11.29 2.65
C VAL A 93 -1.84 -12.54 3.46
N GLN A 94 -1.38 -12.63 4.71
CA GLN A 94 -1.71 -13.76 5.60
C GLN A 94 -3.22 -13.93 5.75
N THR A 95 -3.95 -12.83 5.93
CA THR A 95 -5.41 -12.86 6.03
C THR A 95 -6.06 -13.47 4.78
N PHE A 96 -5.59 -13.15 3.58
CA PHE A 96 -6.11 -13.78 2.36
C PHE A 96 -5.80 -15.28 2.28
N LEU A 97 -4.58 -15.68 2.66
CA LEU A 97 -4.17 -17.09 2.67
C LEU A 97 -5.00 -17.92 3.66
N ASP A 98 -5.27 -17.37 4.85
CA ASP A 98 -6.09 -18.01 5.88
C ASP A 98 -7.55 -18.22 5.42
N HIS A 99 -8.04 -17.37 4.51
CA HIS A 99 -9.34 -17.53 3.84
C HIS A 99 -9.26 -18.39 2.56
N GLY A 100 -8.13 -19.06 2.33
CA GLY A 100 -7.98 -20.02 1.23
C GLY A 100 -7.83 -19.42 -0.16
N LEU A 101 -7.40 -18.16 -0.27
CA LEU A 101 -7.05 -17.50 -1.54
C LEU A 101 -5.57 -17.67 -1.84
N ASP A 102 -5.23 -18.24 -2.99
CA ASP A 102 -3.89 -18.10 -3.55
C ASP A 102 -3.66 -16.65 -4.00
N VAL A 103 -2.56 -16.04 -3.56
CA VAL A 103 -2.24 -14.64 -3.83
C VAL A 103 -1.00 -14.53 -4.70
N TYR A 104 -1.08 -13.72 -5.75
CA TYR A 104 0.02 -13.29 -6.57
C TYR A 104 0.25 -11.80 -6.32
N MET A 105 1.49 -11.38 -6.11
CA MET A 105 1.84 -9.98 -5.82
C MET A 105 2.92 -9.52 -6.79
N ILE A 106 2.68 -8.38 -7.45
CA ILE A 106 3.72 -7.74 -8.25
C ILE A 106 4.65 -6.95 -7.32
N ASP A 107 5.93 -7.31 -7.33
CA ASP A 107 7.03 -6.48 -6.83
C ASP A 107 7.65 -5.78 -8.03
N TRP A 108 7.42 -4.47 -8.14
CA TRP A 108 7.93 -3.66 -9.25
C TRP A 108 9.45 -3.46 -9.22
N GLY A 109 10.10 -3.74 -8.09
CA GLY A 109 11.51 -3.41 -7.90
C GLY A 109 11.80 -1.91 -7.93
N TYR A 110 13.09 -1.56 -7.99
CA TYR A 110 13.54 -0.17 -8.04
C TYR A 110 13.88 0.25 -9.47
N PRO A 111 13.36 1.39 -9.97
CA PRO A 111 13.72 1.89 -11.28
C PRO A 111 15.21 2.26 -11.31
N THR A 112 15.85 1.89 -12.41
CA THR A 112 17.23 2.24 -12.73
C THR A 112 17.23 3.21 -13.92
N ARG A 113 18.39 3.78 -14.28
CA ARG A 113 18.46 4.77 -15.36
C ARG A 113 17.91 4.28 -16.71
N LYS A 114 17.90 2.97 -16.99
CA LYS A 114 17.29 2.43 -18.21
C LYS A 114 15.77 2.60 -18.25
N ASP A 115 15.14 2.65 -17.08
CA ASP A 115 13.69 2.70 -16.91
C ASP A 115 13.08 4.08 -17.21
N GLN A 116 13.89 5.10 -17.49
CA GLN A 116 13.42 6.47 -17.77
C GLN A 116 12.49 6.56 -19.01
N TYR A 117 12.53 5.55 -19.88
CA TYR A 117 11.71 5.48 -21.09
C TYR A 117 10.47 4.60 -20.91
N VAL A 118 10.29 3.98 -19.75
CA VAL A 118 9.15 3.10 -19.47
C VAL A 118 7.91 3.95 -19.25
N THR A 119 6.89 3.69 -20.03
CA THR A 119 5.61 4.42 -20.04
C THR A 119 4.54 3.69 -19.23
N ILE A 120 3.36 4.31 -19.08
CA ILE A 120 2.19 3.64 -18.49
C ILE A 120 1.78 2.43 -19.33
N ASP A 121 1.89 2.51 -20.66
CA ASP A 121 1.56 1.42 -21.57
C ASP A 121 2.46 0.20 -21.32
N ASP A 122 3.76 0.41 -21.13
CA ASP A 122 4.69 -0.68 -20.80
C ASP A 122 4.36 -1.36 -19.46
N HIS A 123 3.86 -0.61 -18.48
CA HIS A 123 3.40 -1.20 -17.21
C HIS A 123 2.10 -2.00 -17.39
N VAL A 124 1.13 -1.47 -18.11
CA VAL A 124 -0.23 -2.04 -18.24
C VAL A 124 -0.28 -3.15 -19.29
N ASN A 125 0.17 -2.88 -20.51
CA ASN A 125 0.10 -3.80 -21.64
C ASN A 125 1.39 -4.62 -21.83
N GLY A 126 2.50 -4.26 -21.17
CA GLY A 126 3.71 -5.07 -21.10
C GLY A 126 3.72 -5.96 -19.86
N TYR A 127 4.26 -5.44 -18.76
CA TYR A 127 4.52 -6.22 -17.55
C TYR A 127 3.26 -6.86 -16.95
N MET A 128 2.17 -6.10 -16.79
CA MET A 128 0.93 -6.64 -16.20
C MET A 128 0.29 -7.69 -17.10
N ASP A 129 0.25 -7.48 -18.42
CA ASP A 129 -0.36 -8.45 -19.34
C ASP A 129 0.40 -9.78 -19.36
N ASN A 130 1.73 -9.72 -19.42
CA ASN A 130 2.61 -10.89 -19.30
C ASN A 130 2.32 -11.68 -18.01
N ILE A 131 2.24 -10.98 -16.88
CA ILE A 131 1.95 -11.56 -15.56
C ILE A 131 0.56 -12.21 -15.53
N VAL A 132 -0.47 -11.53 -16.04
CA VAL A 132 -1.83 -12.09 -16.09
C VAL A 132 -1.87 -13.36 -16.92
N ASP A 133 -1.22 -13.39 -18.08
CA ASP A 133 -1.21 -14.57 -18.94
C ASP A 133 -0.42 -15.74 -18.32
N ILE A 134 0.66 -15.46 -17.59
CA ILE A 134 1.39 -16.47 -16.81
C ILE A 134 0.47 -17.11 -15.76
N ILE A 135 -0.26 -16.29 -14.98
CA ILE A 135 -1.16 -16.80 -13.94
C ILE A 135 -2.31 -17.61 -14.56
N ARG A 136 -2.93 -17.11 -15.63
CA ARG A 136 -4.00 -17.79 -16.37
C ARG A 136 -3.55 -19.16 -16.88
N LYS A 137 -2.37 -19.21 -17.52
CA LYS A 137 -1.78 -20.45 -18.02
C LYS A 137 -1.44 -21.42 -16.89
N ARG A 138 -0.82 -20.94 -15.81
CA ARG A 138 -0.46 -21.75 -14.64
C ARG A 138 -1.68 -22.35 -13.95
N CYS A 139 -2.77 -21.61 -13.85
CA CYS A 139 -4.00 -22.06 -13.20
C CYS A 139 -4.97 -22.78 -14.14
N GLY A 140 -4.74 -22.77 -15.46
CA GLY A 140 -5.69 -23.30 -16.44
C GLY A 140 -7.02 -22.54 -16.45
N LEU A 141 -7.00 -21.24 -16.12
CA LEU A 141 -8.21 -20.42 -15.98
C LEU A 141 -8.25 -19.31 -17.03
N PRO A 142 -9.40 -19.06 -17.66
CA PRO A 142 -9.51 -18.00 -18.65
C PRO A 142 -9.48 -16.60 -18.03
N ARG A 143 -9.77 -16.45 -16.73
CA ARG A 143 -9.84 -15.18 -16.02
C ARG A 143 -9.32 -15.27 -14.60
N ILE A 144 -8.78 -14.17 -14.07
CA ILE A 144 -8.27 -14.05 -12.69
C ILE A 144 -9.01 -12.95 -11.92
N ASN A 145 -8.91 -12.93 -10.58
CA ASN A 145 -9.31 -11.76 -9.80
C ASN A 145 -8.13 -10.77 -9.75
N LEU A 146 -8.43 -9.48 -9.87
CA LEU A 146 -7.44 -8.40 -9.85
C LEU A 146 -7.78 -7.41 -8.74
N MET A 147 -6.83 -7.14 -7.86
CA MET A 147 -6.93 -6.10 -6.83
C MET A 147 -5.85 -5.05 -7.06
N GLY A 148 -6.26 -3.82 -7.28
CA GLY A 148 -5.35 -2.70 -7.45
C GLY A 148 -5.41 -1.73 -6.27
N ILE A 149 -4.24 -1.27 -5.84
CA ILE A 149 -4.12 -0.37 -4.68
C ILE A 149 -3.43 0.93 -5.07
N CYS A 150 -4.05 2.06 -4.71
CA CYS A 150 -3.54 3.40 -5.05
C CYS A 150 -3.27 3.50 -6.56
N MET A 151 -2.07 3.89 -7.01
CA MET A 151 -1.72 3.96 -8.43
C MET A 151 -1.79 2.60 -9.15
N GLY A 152 -1.52 1.49 -8.45
CA GLY A 152 -1.73 0.14 -8.99
C GLY A 152 -3.21 -0.14 -9.28
N GLY A 153 -4.12 0.54 -8.58
CA GLY A 153 -5.54 0.60 -8.89
C GLY A 153 -5.85 1.29 -10.20
N ALA A 154 -5.22 2.43 -10.49
CA ALA A 154 -5.40 3.12 -11.76
C ALA A 154 -4.94 2.24 -12.93
N PHE A 155 -3.80 1.57 -12.78
CA PHE A 155 -3.32 0.57 -13.74
C PHE A 155 -4.31 -0.59 -13.90
N SER A 156 -4.85 -1.10 -12.79
CA SER A 156 -5.81 -2.21 -12.82
C SER A 156 -7.14 -1.84 -13.48
N VAL A 157 -7.61 -0.59 -13.30
CA VAL A 157 -8.81 -0.06 -13.98
C VAL A 157 -8.55 0.03 -15.49
N MET A 158 -7.42 0.62 -15.91
CA MET A 158 -7.04 0.69 -17.32
C MET A 158 -6.92 -0.71 -17.94
N TYR A 159 -6.20 -1.60 -17.28
CA TYR A 159 -6.01 -2.98 -17.74
C TYR A 159 -7.34 -3.72 -17.89
N SER A 160 -8.22 -3.64 -16.89
CA SER A 160 -9.52 -4.33 -16.94
C SER A 160 -10.46 -3.78 -18.01
N ALA A 161 -10.30 -2.50 -18.38
CA ALA A 161 -11.06 -1.90 -19.48
C ALA A 161 -10.54 -2.33 -20.85
N LEU A 162 -9.22 -2.51 -20.99
CA LEU A 162 -8.56 -2.94 -22.22
C LEU A 162 -8.67 -4.46 -22.46
N HIS A 163 -8.61 -5.27 -21.40
CA HIS A 163 -8.61 -6.74 -21.44
C HIS A 163 -9.71 -7.36 -20.56
N PRO A 164 -10.99 -6.98 -20.73
CA PRO A 164 -12.09 -7.45 -19.88
C PRO A 164 -12.28 -8.99 -19.94
N GLU A 165 -11.83 -9.64 -21.02
CA GLU A 165 -11.87 -11.08 -21.19
C GLU A 165 -10.87 -11.84 -20.32
N LYS A 166 -9.86 -11.16 -19.74
CA LYS A 166 -8.85 -11.74 -18.84
C LYS A 166 -9.16 -11.53 -17.35
N ILE A 167 -10.09 -10.63 -17.01
CA ILE A 167 -10.40 -10.27 -15.61
C ILE A 167 -11.80 -10.74 -15.21
N LYS A 168 -11.89 -11.48 -14.10
CA LYS A 168 -13.15 -11.97 -13.53
C LYS A 168 -13.80 -10.94 -12.62
N ASN A 169 -13.02 -10.39 -11.69
CA ASN A 169 -13.44 -9.39 -10.72
C ASN A 169 -12.32 -8.36 -10.57
N LEU A 170 -12.69 -7.07 -10.47
CA LEU A 170 -11.78 -5.99 -10.15
C LEU A 170 -12.12 -5.43 -8.76
N VAL A 171 -11.12 -5.35 -7.89
CA VAL A 171 -11.20 -4.72 -6.57
C VAL A 171 -10.28 -3.50 -6.55
N THR A 172 -10.82 -2.32 -6.27
CA THR A 172 -10.06 -1.06 -6.19
C THR A 172 -10.00 -0.56 -4.76
N THR A 173 -8.79 -0.43 -4.21
CA THR A 173 -8.57 0.08 -2.86
C THR A 173 -7.82 1.40 -2.93
N VAL A 174 -8.40 2.44 -2.33
CA VAL A 174 -7.85 3.82 -2.33
C VAL A 174 -7.35 4.28 -3.70
N THR A 175 -8.04 3.86 -4.75
CA THR A 175 -7.62 4.03 -6.15
C THR A 175 -8.02 5.42 -6.66
N PRO A 176 -7.08 6.24 -7.16
CA PRO A 176 -7.42 7.48 -7.83
C PRO A 176 -7.92 7.17 -9.25
N THR A 177 -9.15 7.59 -9.55
CA THR A 177 -9.76 7.45 -10.89
C THR A 177 -10.20 8.78 -11.49
N ASN A 178 -10.36 9.82 -10.67
CA ASN A 178 -10.64 11.17 -11.13
C ASN A 178 -9.52 12.11 -10.67
N PHE A 179 -8.75 12.61 -11.63
CA PHE A 179 -7.65 13.56 -11.40
C PHE A 179 -8.06 15.01 -11.69
N ASP A 180 -9.22 15.25 -12.30
CA ASP A 180 -9.72 16.59 -12.58
C ASP A 180 -10.47 17.14 -11.35
N THR A 181 -9.69 17.60 -10.38
CA THR A 181 -10.21 18.17 -9.14
C THR A 181 -9.24 19.16 -8.51
N ASP A 182 -9.75 20.11 -7.72
CA ASP A 182 -8.96 21.07 -6.94
C ASP A 182 -9.06 20.83 -5.42
N LYS A 183 -9.55 19.66 -5.01
CA LYS A 183 -9.82 19.37 -3.58
C LYS A 183 -8.57 19.03 -2.77
N GLY A 184 -7.49 18.60 -3.41
CA GLY A 184 -6.26 18.19 -2.72
C GLY A 184 -5.07 19.06 -3.15
N LEU A 185 -4.19 19.39 -2.20
CA LEU A 185 -2.98 20.17 -2.45
C LEU A 185 -2.14 19.60 -3.59
N LEU A 186 -2.01 18.27 -3.66
CA LEU A 186 -1.29 17.61 -4.74
C LEU A 186 -1.86 17.98 -6.12
N HIS A 187 -3.19 18.01 -6.27
CA HIS A 187 -3.81 18.35 -7.55
C HIS A 187 -3.54 19.80 -7.93
N ILE A 188 -3.65 20.72 -6.97
CA ILE A 188 -3.40 22.16 -7.18
C ILE A 188 -1.94 22.40 -7.58
N TRP A 189 -0.99 21.75 -6.89
CA TRP A 189 0.43 21.88 -7.19
C TRP A 189 0.74 21.29 -8.57
N MET A 190 0.26 20.08 -8.85
CA MET A 190 0.55 19.40 -10.11
C MET A 190 -0.02 20.10 -11.35
N LYS A 191 -1.08 20.91 -11.22
CA LYS A 191 -1.57 21.78 -12.32
C LYS A 191 -0.55 22.81 -12.79
N ASN A 192 0.37 23.24 -11.92
CA ASN A 192 1.38 24.24 -12.21
C ASN A 192 2.79 23.63 -12.33
N THR A 193 2.88 22.30 -12.31
CA THR A 193 4.15 21.57 -12.40
C THR A 193 4.35 21.04 -13.81
N ASP A 194 5.51 21.34 -14.39
CA ASP A 194 5.91 20.76 -15.68
C ASP A 194 6.48 19.35 -15.48
N ALA A 195 5.60 18.35 -15.56
CA ALA A 195 5.98 16.95 -15.38
C ALA A 195 6.97 16.45 -16.45
N TYR A 196 6.90 16.97 -17.69
CA TYR A 196 7.83 16.59 -18.75
C TYR A 196 9.23 17.09 -18.45
N ARG A 197 9.37 18.36 -18.05
CA ARG A 197 10.67 18.91 -17.67
C ARG A 197 11.26 18.22 -16.45
N MET A 198 10.44 17.78 -15.49
CA MET A 198 10.91 16.95 -14.38
C MET A 198 11.44 15.59 -14.88
N GLY A 199 10.72 14.96 -15.81
CA GLY A 199 11.17 13.73 -16.49
C GLY A 199 12.50 13.93 -17.21
N ASP A 200 12.62 14.96 -18.04
CA ASP A 200 13.86 15.26 -18.79
C ASP A 200 15.05 15.57 -17.87
N THR A 201 14.79 16.16 -16.71
CA THR A 201 15.85 16.56 -15.76
C THR A 201 16.37 15.37 -14.96
N TYR A 202 15.47 14.53 -14.45
CA TYR A 202 15.82 13.44 -13.52
C TYR A 202 15.92 12.07 -14.20
N GLY A 203 15.30 11.89 -15.37
CA GLY A 203 15.05 10.60 -16.00
C GLY A 203 14.00 9.79 -15.24
N ASN A 204 14.34 9.35 -14.03
CA ASN A 204 13.40 8.80 -13.06
C ASN A 204 13.29 9.74 -11.87
N MET A 205 12.09 9.93 -11.33
CA MET A 205 11.92 10.79 -10.16
C MET A 205 12.56 10.18 -8.91
N PRO A 206 13.58 10.82 -8.27
CA PRO A 206 14.08 10.43 -6.96
C PRO A 206 12.98 10.25 -5.91
N GLY A 207 13.06 9.14 -5.16
CA GLY A 207 12.14 8.81 -4.09
C GLY A 207 12.10 9.87 -2.98
N ASP A 208 13.22 10.52 -2.67
CA ASP A 208 13.28 11.58 -1.66
C ASP A 208 12.46 12.82 -2.04
N VAL A 209 12.48 13.18 -3.32
CA VAL A 209 11.67 14.30 -3.84
C VAL A 209 10.19 13.96 -3.75
N MET A 210 9.81 12.72 -4.11
CA MET A 210 8.43 12.26 -3.97
C MET A 210 7.99 12.24 -2.51
N ASN A 211 8.81 11.67 -1.63
CA ASN A 211 8.53 11.57 -0.20
C ASN A 211 8.34 12.96 0.43
N LEU A 212 9.21 13.92 0.10
CA LEU A 212 9.05 15.30 0.53
C LEU A 212 7.71 15.88 0.07
N GLY A 213 7.34 15.70 -1.20
CA GLY A 213 6.05 16.13 -1.73
C GLY A 213 4.86 15.57 -0.95
N PHE A 214 4.88 14.29 -0.60
CA PHE A 214 3.82 13.65 0.19
C PHE A 214 3.78 14.12 1.66
N LEU A 215 4.94 14.32 2.29
CA LEU A 215 5.00 14.83 3.67
C LEU A 215 4.44 16.26 3.77
N LEU A 216 4.65 17.07 2.73
CA LEU A 216 4.15 18.45 2.68
C LEU A 216 2.62 18.54 2.50
N LEU A 217 1.92 17.45 2.17
CA LEU A 217 0.46 17.45 2.05
C LEU A 217 -0.25 17.71 3.39
N ASN A 218 0.37 17.28 4.49
CA ASN A 218 -0.11 17.60 5.84
C ASN A 218 1.07 17.54 6.83
N PRO A 219 1.92 18.57 6.89
CA PRO A 219 3.18 18.51 7.62
C PRO A 219 2.97 18.25 9.12
N ALA A 220 1.99 18.92 9.73
CA ALA A 220 1.69 18.75 11.15
C ALA A 220 1.32 17.29 11.47
N ARG A 221 0.40 16.70 10.68
CA ARG A 221 -0.02 15.33 10.92
C ARG A 221 1.06 14.29 10.55
N LEU A 222 1.72 14.48 9.41
CA LEU A 222 2.61 13.47 8.83
C LEU A 222 4.03 13.52 9.39
N MET A 223 4.49 14.67 9.89
CA MET A 223 5.80 14.83 10.50
C MET A 223 5.77 14.85 12.03
N LEU A 224 4.71 15.34 12.67
CA LEU A 224 4.61 15.43 14.13
C LEU A 224 3.69 14.35 14.69
N ASP A 225 2.41 14.34 14.30
CA ASP A 225 1.44 13.45 14.96
C ASP A 225 1.72 11.97 14.68
N LYS A 226 2.18 11.62 13.46
CA LYS A 226 2.52 10.25 13.05
C LYS A 226 3.45 9.53 14.05
N TYR A 227 4.37 10.26 14.68
CA TYR A 227 5.36 9.67 15.59
C TYR A 227 4.97 9.79 17.06
N VAL A 228 4.00 10.64 17.39
CA VAL A 228 3.53 10.88 18.77
C VAL A 228 2.30 10.02 19.11
N SER A 229 1.53 9.58 18.11
CA SER A 229 0.28 8.83 18.30
C SER A 229 0.38 7.31 18.14
N PHE A 230 1.57 6.71 18.28
CA PHE A 230 1.74 5.24 18.29
C PHE A 230 1.15 4.58 19.54
#